data_AF-A0A7W0FQD3-F1
#
_entry.id   AF-A0A7W0FQD3-F1
#
_cell.length_a   1.000
_cell.length_b   1.000
_cell.length_c   1.000
_cell.angle_alpha   90.00
_cell.angle_beta   90.00
_cell.angle_gamma   90.00
#
_symmetry.space_group_name_H-M   'P 1'
#
loop_
_entity.id
_entity.type
_entity.pdbx_description
1 polymer ?
#
loop_
_entity_poly.entity_id
_entity_poly.type
_entity_poly.pdbx_seq_one_letter_code
_entity_poly.pdbx_strand_id
1 'polypeptide(L)'
;MYRSAAFRRSRAEAEILVQDPSALRRLADDVDGIDVRGQPLELVADGIAAAVAFTRDLADRLEADRTAAEAAAATLTGGDLARHRLLVAGLHYLITPVDVIPDFKPGGYVDDAVLLSLVFGMASDDLASFPDEGFAG
;
A
#
# COMPACT_ATOMS: atom_id res chain seq x y z
N MET A 1 -8.15 2.03 -18.19
CA MET A 1 -8.57 1.14 -17.07
C MET A 1 -7.51 0.04 -16.95
N TYR A 2 -6.59 0.17 -15.99
CA TYR A 2 -5.33 -0.59 -15.95
C TYR A 2 -5.55 -2.11 -15.88
N ARG A 3 -5.05 -2.83 -16.90
CA ARG A 3 -5.27 -4.28 -17.12
C ARG A 3 -4.09 -5.15 -16.65
N SER A 4 -3.15 -4.63 -15.86
CA SER A 4 -1.99 -5.40 -15.40
C SER A 4 -2.44 -6.62 -14.58
N ALA A 5 -2.13 -7.83 -15.09
CA ALA A 5 -2.44 -9.07 -14.39
C ALA A 5 -1.68 -9.16 -13.05
N ALA A 6 -0.47 -8.60 -13.00
CA ALA A 6 0.35 -8.53 -11.80
C ALA A 6 -0.29 -7.63 -10.71
N PHE A 7 -0.85 -6.48 -11.09
CA PHE A 7 -1.56 -5.64 -10.12
C PHE A 7 -2.86 -6.29 -9.63
N ARG A 8 -3.61 -6.99 -10.49
CA ARG A 8 -4.78 -7.77 -10.05
C ARG A 8 -4.41 -8.86 -9.04
N ARG A 9 -3.27 -9.53 -9.25
CA ARG A 9 -2.74 -10.52 -8.30
C ARG A 9 -2.40 -9.86 -6.97
N SER A 10 -1.73 -8.72 -7.01
CA SER A 10 -1.36 -7.96 -5.80
C SER A 10 -2.59 -7.45 -5.04
N ARG A 11 -3.67 -7.09 -5.75
CA ARG A 11 -4.95 -6.76 -5.11
C ARG A 11 -5.59 -7.94 -4.40
N ALA A 12 -5.59 -9.12 -5.01
CA ALA A 12 -6.12 -10.33 -4.38
C ALA A 12 -5.27 -10.72 -3.15
N GLU A 13 -3.96 -10.62 -3.26
CA GLU A 13 -3.05 -10.91 -2.14
C GLU A 13 -3.24 -9.92 -0.99
N ALA A 14 -3.45 -8.64 -1.30
CA ALA A 14 -3.71 -7.61 -0.29
C ALA A 14 -4.94 -7.89 0.57
N GLU A 15 -5.96 -8.61 0.07
CA GLU A 15 -7.12 -8.99 0.88
C GLU A 15 -6.76 -9.99 1.99
N ILE A 16 -5.74 -10.81 1.76
CA ILE A 16 -5.22 -11.80 2.71
C ILE A 16 -4.23 -11.12 3.66
N LEU A 17 -3.29 -10.34 3.10
CA LEU A 17 -2.22 -9.69 3.86
C LEU A 17 -2.75 -8.74 4.94
N VAL A 18 -3.82 -7.97 4.66
CA VAL A 18 -4.39 -7.03 5.64
C VAL A 18 -4.94 -7.69 6.90
N GLN A 19 -5.04 -9.02 6.94
CA GLN A 19 -5.51 -9.78 8.11
C GLN A 19 -4.36 -10.42 8.91
N ASP A 20 -3.12 -10.36 8.41
CA ASP A 20 -1.95 -10.96 9.04
C ASP A 20 -0.92 -9.88 9.42
N PRO A 21 -0.81 -9.51 10.71
CA PRO A 21 0.13 -8.47 11.15
C PRO A 21 1.59 -8.85 10.89
N SER A 22 1.96 -10.14 10.95
CA SER A 22 3.32 -10.57 10.67
C SER A 22 3.65 -10.41 9.19
N ALA A 23 2.68 -10.72 8.31
CA ALA A 23 2.84 -10.54 6.88
C ALA A 23 2.91 -9.06 6.47
N LEU A 24 2.12 -8.18 7.12
CA LEU A 24 2.18 -6.73 6.89
C LEU A 24 3.53 -6.14 7.26
N ARG A 25 4.11 -6.52 8.42
CA ARG A 25 5.46 -6.05 8.81
C ARG A 25 6.52 -6.50 7.82
N ARG A 26 6.46 -7.77 7.42
CA ARG A 26 7.40 -8.31 6.43
C ARG A 26 7.32 -7.56 5.10
N LEU A 27 6.11 -7.31 4.61
CA LEU A 27 5.89 -6.52 3.39
C LEU A 27 6.50 -5.11 3.53
N ALA A 28 6.26 -4.45 4.66
CA ALA A 28 6.80 -3.12 4.92
C ALA A 28 8.35 -3.13 4.94
N ASP A 29 8.95 -4.11 5.60
CA ASP A 29 10.42 -4.25 5.68
C ASP A 29 11.05 -4.60 4.32
N ASP A 30 10.39 -5.46 3.54
CA ASP A 30 10.83 -5.81 2.19
C ASP A 30 10.80 -4.58 1.25
N VAL A 31 9.79 -3.71 1.39
CA VAL A 31 9.69 -2.46 0.61
C VAL A 31 10.71 -1.41 1.09
N ASP A 32 10.91 -1.27 2.40
CA ASP A 32 11.87 -0.32 3.00
C ASP A 32 13.32 -0.61 2.58
N GLY A 33 13.60 -1.86 2.20
CA GLY A 33 14.88 -2.29 1.63
C GLY A 33 15.12 -1.88 0.16
N ILE A 34 14.13 -1.32 -0.54
CA ILE A 34 14.26 -0.92 -1.94
C ILE A 34 14.93 0.46 -2.05
N ASP A 35 16.04 0.54 -2.80
CA ASP A 35 16.64 1.83 -3.15
C ASP A 35 15.84 2.53 -4.26
N VAL A 36 15.05 3.52 -3.88
CA VAL A 36 14.21 4.31 -4.79
C VAL A 36 14.92 5.53 -5.40
N ARG A 37 16.17 5.80 -5.01
CA ARG A 37 16.91 7.01 -5.43
C ARG A 37 17.38 6.96 -6.89
N GLY A 38 17.25 8.06 -7.61
CA GLY A 38 17.74 8.19 -9.00
C GLY A 38 16.97 7.34 -10.01
N GLN A 39 15.81 6.81 -9.62
CA GLN A 39 14.88 6.04 -10.46
C GLN A 39 13.57 6.82 -10.62
N PRO A 40 12.72 6.49 -11.60
CA PRO A 40 11.37 7.06 -11.69
C PRO A 40 10.51 6.89 -10.43
N LEU A 41 10.84 5.92 -9.57
CA LEU A 41 10.20 5.73 -8.26
C LEU A 41 10.46 6.87 -7.27
N GLU A 42 11.48 7.69 -7.47
CA GLU A 42 11.75 8.87 -6.65
C GLU A 42 10.55 9.82 -6.61
N LEU A 43 9.78 9.89 -7.71
CA LEU A 43 8.55 10.70 -7.82
C LEU A 43 7.44 10.26 -6.86
N VAL A 44 7.49 9.01 -6.38
CA VAL A 44 6.50 8.42 -5.48
C VAL A 44 7.11 7.99 -4.15
N ALA A 45 8.36 8.35 -3.88
CA ALA A 45 9.09 7.90 -2.69
C ALA A 45 8.36 8.28 -1.39
N ASP A 46 7.83 9.50 -1.30
CA ASP A 46 7.05 9.94 -0.14
C ASP A 46 5.76 9.13 0.04
N GLY A 47 5.09 8.77 -1.06
CA GLY A 47 3.89 7.92 -1.04
C GLY A 47 4.20 6.49 -0.61
N ILE A 48 5.33 5.94 -1.07
CA ILE A 48 5.84 4.64 -0.63
C ILE A 48 6.14 4.68 0.87
N ALA A 49 6.88 5.69 1.34
CA ALA A 49 7.23 5.84 2.76
C ALA A 49 5.98 5.98 3.65
N ALA A 50 5.00 6.78 3.22
CA ALA A 50 3.72 6.92 3.92
C ALA A 50 2.94 5.60 3.97
N ALA A 51 2.89 4.86 2.87
CA ALA A 51 2.24 3.55 2.82
C ALA A 51 2.95 2.52 3.71
N VAL A 52 4.28 2.49 3.73
CA VAL A 52 5.08 1.63 4.62
C VAL A 52 4.80 1.95 6.09
N ALA A 53 4.83 3.24 6.47
CA ALA A 53 4.54 3.67 7.84
C ALA A 53 3.11 3.28 8.26
N PHE A 54 2.14 3.51 7.36
CA PHE A 54 0.75 3.12 7.57
C PHE A 54 0.59 1.60 7.75
N THR A 55 1.24 0.79 6.90
CA THR A 55 1.20 -0.67 6.98
C THR A 55 1.81 -1.21 8.28
N ARG A 56 2.89 -0.60 8.78
CA ARG A 56 3.50 -0.94 10.09
C ARG A 56 2.55 -0.63 11.25
N ASP A 57 1.98 0.57 11.26
CA ASP A 57 1.02 0.97 12.29
C ASP A 57 -0.24 0.08 12.30
N LEU A 58 -0.76 -0.32 11.12
CA LEU A 58 -1.86 -1.28 11.04
C LEU A 58 -1.45 -2.64 11.64
N ALA A 59 -0.26 -3.14 11.34
CA ALA A 59 0.24 -4.40 11.89
C ALA A 59 0.37 -4.34 13.42
N ASP A 60 0.88 -3.23 13.96
CA ASP A 60 1.01 -3.01 15.39
C ASP A 60 -0.35 -2.99 16.09
N ARG A 61 -1.37 -2.35 15.49
CA ARG A 61 -2.75 -2.36 16.03
C ARG A 61 -3.39 -3.74 16.02
N LEU A 62 -3.21 -4.49 14.94
CA LEU A 62 -3.74 -5.85 14.81
C LEU A 62 -3.09 -6.81 15.82
N GLU A 63 -1.81 -6.61 16.15
CA GLU A 63 -1.10 -7.43 17.14
C GLU A 63 -1.39 -7.01 18.58
N ALA A 64 -1.38 -5.70 18.87
CA ALA A 64 -1.62 -5.16 20.20
C ALA A 64 -3.01 -5.52 20.73
N ASP A 65 -3.98 -5.70 19.84
CA ASP A 65 -5.36 -5.82 20.25
C ASP A 65 -6.13 -6.83 19.38
N ARG A 66 -5.72 -8.10 19.34
CA ARG A 66 -6.42 -9.13 18.53
C ARG A 66 -7.94 -9.18 18.79
N THR A 67 -8.38 -8.79 19.99
CA THR A 67 -9.79 -8.73 20.38
C THR A 67 -10.47 -7.39 20.05
N ALA A 68 -9.79 -6.24 20.21
CA ALA A 68 -10.37 -4.96 19.75
C ALA A 68 -10.17 -4.71 18.25
N ALA A 69 -9.23 -5.38 17.58
CA ALA A 69 -9.01 -5.35 16.15
C ALA A 69 -10.15 -6.01 15.38
N GLU A 70 -10.75 -7.09 15.90
CA GLU A 70 -11.99 -7.65 15.35
C GLU A 70 -13.16 -6.66 15.51
N ALA A 71 -13.25 -5.95 16.64
CA ALA A 71 -14.27 -4.93 16.87
C ALA A 71 -14.03 -3.66 16.04
N ALA A 72 -12.79 -3.23 15.85
CA ALA A 72 -12.39 -2.06 15.08
C ALA A 72 -12.43 -2.33 13.58
N ALA A 73 -12.08 -3.54 13.12
CA ALA A 73 -12.31 -3.97 11.74
C ALA A 73 -13.80 -4.07 11.39
N ALA A 74 -14.66 -4.35 12.39
CA ALA A 74 -16.11 -4.23 12.25
C ALA A 74 -16.61 -2.77 12.26
N THR A 75 -15.78 -1.82 12.70
CA THR A 75 -16.10 -0.39 12.77
C THR A 75 -15.47 0.42 11.62
N LEU A 76 -14.43 -0.12 10.96
CA LEU A 76 -13.88 0.43 9.71
C LEU A 76 -15.00 0.48 8.68
N THR A 77 -15.28 1.67 8.17
CA THR A 77 -16.24 1.81 7.08
C THR A 77 -15.71 1.06 5.87
N GLY A 78 -16.60 0.60 4.98
CA GLY A 78 -16.18 -0.15 3.79
C GLY A 78 -15.15 0.59 2.92
N GLY A 79 -15.12 1.93 3.00
CA GLY A 79 -14.13 2.78 2.32
C GLY A 79 -12.72 2.66 2.90
N ASP A 80 -12.56 2.63 4.22
CA ASP A 80 -11.25 2.56 4.86
C ASP A 80 -10.56 1.23 4.59
N LEU A 81 -11.30 0.13 4.69
CA LEU A 81 -10.78 -1.20 4.37
C LEU A 81 -10.37 -1.33 2.88
N ALA A 82 -11.16 -0.74 1.98
CA ALA A 82 -10.84 -0.72 0.55
C ALA A 82 -9.55 0.05 0.27
N ARG A 83 -9.35 1.18 0.96
CA ARG A 83 -8.12 1.98 0.86
C ARG A 83 -6.90 1.23 1.39
N HIS A 84 -7.00 0.61 2.56
CA HIS A 84 -5.90 -0.18 3.14
C HIS A 84 -5.46 -1.29 2.20
N ARG A 85 -6.43 -2.01 1.61
CA ARG A 85 -6.15 -3.04 0.59
C ARG A 85 -5.47 -2.45 -0.64
N LEU A 86 -5.81 -1.22 -1.04
CA LEU A 86 -5.19 -0.58 -2.20
C LEU A 86 -3.72 -0.20 -1.92
N LEU A 87 -3.42 0.34 -0.75
CA LEU A 87 -2.05 0.66 -0.33
C LEU A 87 -1.19 -0.60 -0.22
N VAL A 88 -1.71 -1.64 0.45
CA VAL A 88 -1.04 -2.94 0.58
C VAL A 88 -0.84 -3.59 -0.80
N ALA A 89 -1.81 -3.47 -1.71
CA ALA A 89 -1.66 -3.97 -3.08
C ALA A 89 -0.57 -3.22 -3.86
N GLY A 90 -0.43 -1.90 -3.66
CA GLY A 90 0.63 -1.10 -4.26
C GLY A 90 2.02 -1.50 -3.75
N LEU A 91 2.17 -1.65 -2.44
CA LEU A 91 3.39 -2.13 -1.81
C LEU A 91 3.76 -3.55 -2.26
N HIS A 92 2.78 -4.46 -2.25
CA HIS A 92 2.99 -5.84 -2.69
C HIS A 92 3.39 -5.90 -4.17
N TYR A 93 2.76 -5.09 -5.02
CA TYR A 93 3.12 -4.99 -6.44
C TYR A 93 4.57 -4.55 -6.63
N LEU A 94 5.06 -3.62 -5.81
CA LEU A 94 6.43 -3.11 -5.89
C LEU A 94 7.50 -4.18 -5.59
N ILE A 95 7.24 -5.09 -4.64
CA ILE A 95 8.19 -6.17 -4.27
C ILE A 95 7.94 -7.49 -5.00
N THR A 96 6.82 -7.65 -5.71
CA THR A 96 6.51 -8.90 -6.39
C THR A 96 7.28 -8.98 -7.71
N PRO A 97 8.24 -9.91 -7.87
CA PRO A 97 8.87 -10.13 -9.15
C PRO A 97 7.82 -10.65 -10.12
N VAL A 98 7.51 -9.86 -11.16
CA VAL A 98 6.75 -10.37 -12.31
C VAL A 98 7.67 -11.35 -13.03
N ASP A 99 7.40 -12.64 -12.86
CA ASP A 99 8.07 -13.72 -13.59
C ASP A 99 8.17 -13.37 -15.09
N VAL A 100 9.40 -13.49 -15.62
CA VAL A 100 9.82 -13.66 -17.04
C VAL A 100 10.79 -12.63 -17.64
N ILE A 101 11.05 -11.44 -17.07
CA ILE A 101 12.22 -10.68 -17.57
C ILE A 101 12.97 -9.90 -16.48
N PRO A 102 14.25 -10.25 -16.21
CA PRO A 102 15.15 -9.34 -15.52
C PRO A 102 15.55 -8.23 -16.49
N ASP A 103 14.87 -7.09 -16.46
CA ASP A 103 15.16 -5.93 -17.32
C ASP A 103 15.01 -4.67 -16.44
N PHE A 104 16.03 -3.93 -15.98
CA PHE A 104 17.19 -3.38 -16.71
C PHE A 104 16.93 -3.01 -18.18
N LYS A 105 15.67 -2.73 -18.54
CA LYS A 105 15.30 -2.13 -19.84
C LYS A 105 15.51 -0.61 -19.79
N PRO A 106 15.87 0.04 -20.91
CA PRO A 106 15.86 1.49 -21.00
C PRO A 106 14.40 1.97 -20.85
N GLY A 107 14.06 2.55 -19.69
CA GLY A 107 12.68 2.87 -19.26
C GLY A 107 12.25 2.27 -17.91
N GLY A 108 13.18 1.65 -17.17
CA GLY A 108 12.97 1.03 -15.86
C GLY A 108 12.09 1.83 -14.89
N TYR A 109 11.18 1.13 -14.21
CA TYR A 109 10.22 1.63 -13.23
C TYR A 109 9.26 2.75 -13.67
N VAL A 110 9.26 3.22 -14.92
CA VAL A 110 8.35 4.30 -15.34
C VAL A 110 6.88 3.87 -15.23
N ASP A 111 6.53 2.67 -15.69
CA ASP A 111 5.15 2.17 -15.58
C ASP A 111 4.74 1.92 -14.11
N ASP A 112 5.68 1.43 -13.30
CA ASP A 112 5.46 1.18 -11.88
C ASP A 112 5.27 2.50 -11.10
N ALA A 113 6.07 3.53 -11.41
CA ALA A 113 5.92 4.86 -10.83
C ALA A 113 4.57 5.48 -11.21
N VAL A 114 4.13 5.37 -12.47
CA VAL A 114 2.81 5.88 -12.89
C VAL A 114 1.67 5.15 -12.17
N LEU A 115 1.76 3.83 -12.05
CA LEU A 115 0.76 3.04 -11.34
C LEU A 115 0.72 3.38 -9.85
N LEU A 116 1.89 3.50 -9.20
CA LEU A 116 1.99 3.87 -7.80
C LEU A 116 1.53 5.30 -7.55
N SER A 117 1.86 6.26 -8.42
CA SER A 117 1.32 7.62 -8.36
C SER A 117 -0.20 7.61 -8.41
N LEU A 118 -0.80 6.80 -9.29
CA LEU A 118 -2.25 6.66 -9.38
C LEU A 118 -2.84 6.04 -8.10
N VAL A 119 -2.22 4.97 -7.59
CA VAL A 119 -2.66 4.26 -6.37
C VAL A 119 -2.60 5.18 -5.15
N PHE A 120 -1.50 5.88 -4.95
CA PHE A 120 -1.33 6.82 -3.85
C PHE A 120 -2.20 8.06 -4.02
N GLY A 121 -2.42 8.53 -5.25
CA GLY A 121 -3.37 9.61 -5.55
C GLY A 121 -4.80 9.23 -5.18
N MET A 122 -5.28 8.06 -5.61
CA MET A 122 -6.61 7.54 -5.24
C MET A 122 -6.75 7.35 -3.72
N ALA A 123 -5.70 6.82 -3.08
CA ALA A 123 -5.67 6.69 -1.63
C ALA A 123 -5.57 8.04 -0.89
N SER A 124 -5.20 9.14 -1.56
CA SER A 124 -5.10 10.49 -0.97
C SER A 124 -6.35 11.34 -1.23
N ASP A 125 -6.99 11.22 -2.39
CA ASP A 125 -8.25 11.91 -2.68
C ASP A 125 -9.37 11.40 -1.78
N ASP A 126 -9.39 10.09 -1.50
CA ASP A 126 -10.32 9.55 -0.52
C ASP A 126 -9.98 10.05 0.92
N LEU A 127 -8.75 10.51 1.20
CA LEU A 127 -8.31 11.03 2.52
C LEU A 127 -8.81 12.47 2.72
N ALA A 128 -8.88 13.25 1.64
CA ALA A 128 -9.41 14.62 1.63
C ALA A 128 -10.95 14.69 1.73
N SER A 129 -11.64 13.54 1.59
CA SER A 129 -13.09 13.43 1.78
C SER A 129 -13.50 13.23 3.25
N PHE A 130 -12.56 13.26 4.18
CA PHE A 130 -12.86 13.48 5.60
C PHE A 130 -13.06 14.98 5.82
N PRO A 131 -14.28 15.44 6.17
CA PRO A 131 -14.43 16.78 6.67
C PRO A 131 -13.59 16.94 7.93
N ASP A 132 -12.88 18.07 8.02
CA ASP A 132 -12.28 18.64 9.23
C ASP A 132 -13.38 18.86 10.29
N GLU A 133 -13.90 17.79 10.89
CA GLU A 133 -14.74 17.87 12.08
C GLU A 133 -13.92 17.48 13.30
N GLY A 134 -13.39 18.51 13.97
CA GLY A 134 -13.24 18.46 15.42
C GLY A 134 -11.88 18.74 16.03
N PHE A 135 -11.09 19.69 15.49
CA PHE A 135 -10.10 20.41 16.31
C PHE A 135 -10.13 21.92 16.03
N ALA A 136 -11.23 22.55 16.37
CA ALA A 136 -11.27 23.96 16.76
C ALA A 136 -12.28 24.08 17.90
N GLY A 137 -11.85 24.75 18.98
CA GLY A 137 -12.58 24.85 20.26
C GLY A 137 -13.88 25.65 20.21
#